data_AF-A0A1G1GCV3-F1
#
_entry.id   AF-A0A1G1GCV3-F1
#
_cell.length_a   1.000
_cell.length_b   1.000
_cell.length_c   1.000
_cell.angle_alpha   90.00
_cell.angle_beta   90.00
_cell.angle_gamma   90.00
#
_symmetry.space_group_name_H-M   'P 1'
#
loop_
_entity.id
_entity.type
_entity.pdbx_description
1 polymer ?
#
loop_
_entity_poly.entity_id
_entity_poly.type
_entity_poly.pdbx_seq_one_letter_code
_entity_poly.pdbx_strand_id
1 'polypeptide(L)'
;MLTFIYSCLCTEFSGGAYSYATQYLEKLPIRRINFQTSQANRTSLFKQGASLYGAYLANQSCDNIVRFTEQRLLSDPEESDVVHDLLAYLAEHMIEMNCSRQKEVKRFFAWIEKVLNVQPDNKGNDGIDALAGKSTIKSYMGDYQKNEDALSFDGLMNILHKNRAHIGVSLSDNKITSRLKSEYDKSLTILLPIKENLKKTDWLIDQIVYKLYGLTEEEIKIVEERDLK
;
A
#
# COMPACT_ATOMS: atom_id res chain seq x y z
N MET A 1 5.01 14.50 2.47
CA MET A 1 4.63 15.91 2.15
C MET A 1 4.07 16.71 3.35
N LEU A 2 2.99 16.29 4.03
CA LEU A 2 2.44 17.01 5.20
C LEU A 2 3.48 17.23 6.32
N THR A 3 4.29 16.22 6.63
CA THR A 3 5.40 16.31 7.60
C THR A 3 6.45 17.36 7.21
N PHE A 4 6.72 17.53 5.91
CA PHE A 4 7.62 18.58 5.41
C PHE A 4 7.01 19.96 5.63
N ILE A 5 5.75 20.17 5.21
CA ILE A 5 5.01 21.42 5.46
C ILE A 5 4.99 21.75 6.95
N TYR A 6 4.71 20.77 7.81
CA TYR A 6 4.73 20.94 9.26
C TYR A 6 6.10 21.34 9.80
N SER A 7 7.19 20.76 9.30
CA SER A 7 8.53 21.15 9.72
C SER A 7 8.94 22.56 9.30
N CYS A 8 8.33 23.10 8.25
CA CYS A 8 8.53 24.50 7.84
C CYS A 8 7.69 25.47 8.69
N LEU A 9 6.57 25.01 9.26
CA LEU A 9 5.59 25.85 9.95
C LEU A 9 5.66 25.77 11.49
N CYS A 10 6.17 24.67 12.05
CA CYS A 10 6.12 24.36 13.48
C CYS A 10 7.51 24.29 14.11
N THR A 11 7.61 24.74 15.36
CA THR A 11 8.77 24.47 16.21
C THR A 11 8.80 23.00 16.62
N GLU A 12 9.94 22.37 16.42
CA GLU A 12 10.21 20.99 16.83
C GLU A 12 10.39 20.93 18.36
N PHE A 13 9.63 20.07 19.05
CA PHE A 13 9.88 19.80 20.47
C PHE A 13 11.06 18.84 20.61
N SER A 14 11.78 18.91 21.73
CA SER A 14 12.86 17.97 22.07
C SER A 14 12.36 16.53 21.94
N GLY A 15 12.92 15.78 20.99
CA GLY A 15 12.54 14.39 20.68
C GLY A 15 11.85 14.16 19.33
N GLY A 16 11.77 15.17 18.44
CA GLY A 16 11.28 15.00 17.06
C GLY A 16 9.76 15.03 16.89
N ALA A 17 9.02 15.47 17.92
CA ALA A 17 7.57 15.61 17.88
C ALA A 17 7.15 17.05 17.51
N TYR A 18 6.16 17.18 16.62
CA TYR A 18 5.55 18.47 16.25
C TYR A 18 4.25 18.72 17.03
N SER A 19 4.01 19.97 17.43
CA SER A 19 2.74 20.37 18.04
C SER A 19 1.66 20.59 16.97
N TYR A 20 0.59 19.80 17.03
CA TYR A 20 -0.59 19.91 16.15
C TYR A 20 -1.63 20.89 16.73
N ALA A 21 -1.21 22.11 17.07
CA ALA A 21 -2.13 23.15 17.53
C ALA A 21 -2.90 23.79 16.35
N THR A 22 -4.13 24.24 16.60
CA THR A 22 -5.03 24.86 15.59
C THR A 22 -4.34 25.98 14.82
N GLN A 23 -3.54 26.80 15.50
CA GLN A 23 -2.76 27.90 14.91
C GLN A 23 -1.75 27.48 13.84
N TYR A 24 -1.35 26.21 13.79
CA TYR A 24 -0.46 25.65 12.78
C TYR A 24 -1.25 24.92 11.68
N LEU A 25 -2.36 24.25 12.06
CA LEU A 25 -3.30 23.64 11.11
C LEU A 25 -3.91 24.68 10.16
N GLU A 26 -4.27 25.85 10.67
CA GLU A 26 -4.81 26.97 9.86
C GLU A 26 -3.81 27.51 8.84
N LYS A 27 -2.52 27.29 9.07
CA LYS A 27 -1.44 27.73 8.17
C LYS A 27 -1.08 26.69 7.11
N LEU A 28 -1.69 25.51 7.14
CA LEU A 28 -1.45 24.51 6.11
C LEU A 28 -1.93 25.07 4.76
N PRO A 29 -1.07 25.07 3.73
CA PRO A 29 -1.45 25.50 2.39
C PRO A 29 -2.30 24.41 1.73
N ILE A 30 -3.52 24.19 2.22
CA ILE A 30 -4.46 23.24 1.60
C ILE A 30 -4.94 23.88 0.30
N ARG A 31 -4.55 23.30 -0.83
CA ARG A 31 -4.93 23.80 -2.15
C ARG A 31 -6.45 23.70 -2.30
N ARG A 32 -7.10 24.82 -2.65
CA ARG A 32 -8.51 24.84 -3.01
C ARG A 32 -8.68 24.33 -4.44
N ILE A 33 -9.55 23.34 -4.62
CA ILE A 33 -9.87 22.79 -5.94
C ILE A 33 -11.08 23.54 -6.50
N ASN A 34 -10.92 24.10 -7.70
CA ASN A 34 -11.99 24.82 -8.40
C ASN A 34 -12.66 23.90 -9.41
N PHE A 35 -13.94 23.59 -9.19
CA PHE A 35 -14.74 22.73 -10.06
C PHE A 35 -15.34 23.54 -11.21
N GLN A 36 -14.52 23.78 -12.23
CA GLN A 36 -14.86 24.64 -13.36
C GLN A 36 -14.93 23.90 -14.69
N THR A 37 -14.36 22.69 -14.77
CA THR A 37 -14.42 21.87 -15.99
C THR A 37 -15.85 21.41 -16.20
N SER A 38 -16.37 21.57 -17.43
CA SER A 38 -17.73 21.11 -17.75
C SER A 38 -17.88 19.61 -17.46
N GLN A 39 -19.04 19.20 -16.96
CA GLN A 39 -19.26 17.80 -16.55
C GLN A 39 -18.97 16.80 -17.68
N ALA A 40 -19.31 17.14 -18.93
CA ALA A 40 -19.05 16.30 -20.10
C ALA A 40 -17.54 16.13 -20.34
N ASN A 41 -16.77 17.23 -20.32
CA ASN A 41 -15.32 17.19 -20.52
C ASN A 41 -14.63 16.47 -19.35
N ARG A 42 -15.02 16.79 -18.12
CA ARG A 42 -14.48 16.16 -16.90
C ARG A 42 -14.67 14.65 -16.91
N THR A 43 -15.84 14.18 -17.33
CA THR A 43 -16.12 12.74 -17.49
C THR A 43 -15.25 12.09 -18.57
N SER A 44 -15.01 12.77 -19.69
CA SER A 44 -14.14 12.27 -20.76
C SER A 44 -12.68 12.20 -20.32
N LEU A 45 -12.19 13.26 -19.68
CA LEU A 45 -10.83 13.34 -19.16
C LEU A 45 -10.60 12.33 -18.03
N PHE A 46 -11.59 12.13 -17.17
CA PHE A 46 -11.56 11.06 -16.16
C PHE A 46 -11.35 9.69 -16.80
N LYS A 47 -12.14 9.33 -17.82
CA LYS A 47 -11.98 8.06 -18.54
C LYS A 47 -10.59 7.91 -19.16
N GLN A 48 -10.05 9.00 -19.69
CA GLN A 48 -8.68 9.02 -20.21
C GLN A 48 -7.66 8.75 -19.10
N GLY A 49 -7.74 9.48 -17.97
CA GLY A 49 -6.87 9.28 -16.81
C GLY A 49 -6.94 7.86 -16.25
N ALA A 50 -8.14 7.31 -16.09
CA ALA A 50 -8.36 5.94 -15.66
C ALA A 50 -7.75 4.91 -16.63
N SER A 51 -7.87 5.14 -17.94
CA SER A 51 -7.24 4.28 -18.96
C SER A 51 -5.71 4.34 -18.89
N LEU A 52 -5.13 5.52 -18.68
CA LEU A 52 -3.68 5.70 -18.54
C LEU A 52 -3.17 5.02 -17.27
N TYR A 53 -3.93 5.09 -16.19
CA TYR A 53 -3.61 4.37 -14.94
C TYR A 53 -3.65 2.85 -15.16
N GLY A 54 -4.67 2.33 -15.82
CA GLY A 54 -4.74 0.90 -16.18
C GLY A 54 -3.54 0.44 -17.02
N ALA A 55 -3.10 1.27 -17.98
CA ALA A 55 -1.90 1.02 -18.75
C ALA A 55 -0.62 1.00 -17.89
N TYR A 56 -0.50 1.93 -16.93
CA TYR A 56 0.61 1.97 -15.99
C TYR A 56 0.67 0.73 -15.07
N LEU A 57 -0.48 0.29 -14.55
CA LEU A 57 -0.55 -0.98 -13.80
C LEU A 57 -0.12 -2.18 -14.65
N ALA A 58 -0.44 -2.17 -15.95
CA ALA A 58 -0.01 -3.17 -16.93
C ALA A 58 1.48 -3.04 -17.36
N ASN A 59 2.30 -2.30 -16.60
CA ASN A 59 3.74 -2.08 -16.81
C ASN A 59 4.09 -1.21 -18.03
N GLN A 60 3.18 -0.35 -18.49
CA GLN A 60 3.54 0.72 -19.42
C GLN A 60 4.19 1.90 -18.67
N SER A 61 4.82 2.83 -19.41
CA SER A 61 5.50 3.98 -18.80
C SER A 61 4.53 4.84 -17.97
N CYS A 62 4.99 5.26 -16.79
CA CYS A 62 4.32 6.24 -15.95
C CYS A 62 4.26 7.64 -16.60
N ASP A 63 5.15 7.94 -17.54
CA ASP A 63 5.26 9.26 -18.16
C ASP A 63 3.93 9.73 -18.77
N ASN A 64 3.12 8.80 -19.30
CA ASN A 64 1.85 9.13 -19.92
C ASN A 64 0.84 9.71 -18.92
N ILE A 65 0.69 9.09 -17.75
CA ILE A 65 -0.25 9.57 -16.72
C ILE A 65 0.29 10.79 -15.98
N VAL A 66 1.62 10.86 -15.80
CA VAL A 66 2.28 12.03 -15.23
C VAL A 66 2.10 13.24 -16.14
N ARG A 67 2.41 13.11 -17.44
CA ARG A 67 2.22 14.17 -18.43
C ARG A 67 0.76 14.56 -18.58
N PHE A 68 -0.16 13.60 -18.53
CA PHE A 68 -1.60 13.91 -18.50
C PHE A 68 -1.93 14.82 -17.33
N THR A 69 -1.45 14.51 -16.13
CA THR A 69 -1.67 15.33 -14.93
C THR A 69 -1.10 16.74 -15.10
N GLU A 70 0.14 16.86 -15.58
CA GLU A 70 0.78 18.16 -15.83
C GLU A 70 -0.02 19.01 -16.82
N GLN A 71 -0.52 18.41 -17.90
CA GLN A 71 -1.33 19.13 -18.89
C GLN A 71 -2.62 19.69 -18.29
N ARG A 72 -3.28 18.96 -17.37
CA ARG A 72 -4.48 19.45 -16.68
C ARG A 72 -4.15 20.62 -15.75
N LEU A 73 -3.04 20.54 -15.02
CA LEU A 73 -2.59 21.60 -14.11
C LEU A 73 -2.09 22.86 -14.84
N LEU A 74 -1.56 22.72 -16.06
CA LEU A 74 -1.09 23.83 -16.89
C LEU A 74 -2.16 24.40 -17.84
N SER A 75 -3.38 23.84 -17.82
CA SER A 75 -4.48 24.34 -18.65
C SER A 75 -4.96 25.72 -18.16
N ASP A 76 -5.53 26.51 -19.07
CA ASP A 76 -6.13 27.81 -18.75
C ASP A 76 -7.60 27.83 -19.23
N PRO A 77 -8.59 27.77 -18.32
CA PRO A 77 -8.42 27.73 -16.86
C PRO A 77 -7.92 26.36 -16.35
N GLU A 78 -7.26 26.35 -15.18
CA GLU A 78 -6.66 25.15 -14.58
C GLU A 78 -7.68 24.03 -14.32
N GLU A 79 -7.42 22.81 -14.78
CA GLU A 79 -8.32 21.66 -14.63
C GLU A 79 -7.98 20.82 -13.38
N SER A 80 -7.77 21.45 -12.22
CA SER A 80 -7.42 20.74 -10.97
C SER A 80 -8.56 19.89 -10.41
N ASP A 81 -9.80 20.13 -10.82
CA ASP A 81 -10.95 19.28 -10.53
C ASP A 81 -10.87 17.91 -11.24
N VAL A 82 -10.24 17.82 -12.40
CA VAL A 82 -9.93 16.56 -13.08
C VAL A 82 -8.85 15.79 -12.34
N VAL A 83 -7.80 16.48 -11.88
CA VAL A 83 -6.72 15.87 -11.08
C VAL A 83 -7.26 15.36 -9.74
N HIS A 84 -8.17 16.11 -9.12
CA HIS A 84 -8.87 15.67 -7.92
C HIS A 84 -9.65 14.37 -8.14
N ASP A 85 -10.41 14.25 -9.24
CA ASP A 85 -11.14 13.01 -9.54
C ASP A 85 -10.19 11.83 -9.77
N LEU A 86 -9.06 12.08 -10.43
CA LEU A 86 -8.03 11.06 -10.61
C LEU A 86 -7.47 10.61 -9.27
N LEU A 87 -7.11 11.53 -8.37
CA LEU A 87 -6.63 11.20 -7.02
C LEU A 87 -7.66 10.41 -6.22
N ALA A 88 -8.94 10.80 -6.28
CA ALA A 88 -10.03 10.09 -5.62
C ALA A 88 -10.15 8.65 -6.14
N TYR A 89 -10.03 8.46 -7.46
CA TYR A 89 -10.06 7.15 -8.10
C TYR A 89 -8.85 6.27 -7.75
N LEU A 90 -7.64 6.84 -7.69
CA LEU A 90 -6.45 6.12 -7.23
C LEU A 90 -6.58 5.68 -5.76
N ALA A 91 -7.12 6.55 -4.91
CA ALA A 91 -7.38 6.24 -3.51
C ALA A 91 -8.44 5.13 -3.34
N GLU A 92 -9.51 5.15 -4.15
CA GLU A 92 -10.51 4.08 -4.17
C GLU A 92 -9.87 2.74 -4.57
N HIS A 93 -9.06 2.71 -5.63
CA HIS A 93 -8.34 1.51 -6.02
C HIS A 93 -7.34 1.02 -4.97
N MET A 94 -6.68 1.92 -4.24
CA MET A 94 -5.85 1.54 -3.07
C MET A 94 -6.68 0.81 -2.02
N ILE A 95 -7.91 1.26 -1.73
CA ILE A 95 -8.81 0.60 -0.78
C ILE A 95 -9.22 -0.79 -1.30
N GLU A 96 -9.61 -0.90 -2.56
CA GLU A 96 -10.01 -2.15 -3.19
C GLU A 96 -8.89 -3.20 -3.19
N MET A 97 -7.68 -2.80 -3.56
CA MET A 97 -6.48 -3.65 -3.52
C MET A 97 -6.16 -4.10 -2.10
N ASN A 98 -6.25 -3.18 -1.12
CA ASN A 98 -6.05 -3.52 0.29
C ASN A 98 -7.11 -4.49 0.82
N CYS A 99 -8.36 -4.33 0.43
CA CYS A 99 -9.44 -5.26 0.78
C CYS A 99 -9.19 -6.64 0.17
N SER A 100 -8.79 -6.70 -1.11
CA SER A 100 -8.43 -7.94 -1.81
C SER A 100 -7.24 -8.64 -1.15
N ARG A 101 -6.20 -7.89 -0.80
CA ARG A 101 -5.05 -8.37 -0.02
C ARG A 101 -5.50 -8.99 1.30
N GLN A 102 -6.29 -8.27 2.09
CA GLN A 102 -6.78 -8.75 3.38
C GLN A 102 -7.64 -10.01 3.25
N LYS A 103 -8.51 -10.06 2.24
CA LYS A 103 -9.36 -11.23 1.94
C LYS A 103 -8.50 -12.46 1.65
N GLU A 104 -7.47 -12.30 0.84
CA GLU A 104 -6.57 -13.39 0.47
C GLU A 104 -5.73 -13.88 1.65
N VAL A 105 -5.15 -12.95 2.43
CA VAL A 105 -4.41 -13.28 3.66
C VAL A 105 -5.30 -14.05 4.65
N LYS A 106 -6.53 -13.58 4.89
CA LYS A 106 -7.50 -14.28 5.75
C LYS A 106 -7.84 -15.67 5.23
N ARG A 107 -8.07 -15.80 3.91
CA ARG A 107 -8.34 -17.09 3.26
C ARG A 107 -7.19 -18.07 3.47
N PHE A 108 -5.95 -17.62 3.27
CA PHE A 108 -4.76 -18.44 3.41
C PHE A 108 -4.55 -18.90 4.86
N PHE A 109 -4.71 -18.01 5.84
CA PHE A 109 -4.58 -18.37 7.26
C PHE A 109 -5.65 -19.35 7.71
N ALA A 110 -6.92 -19.10 7.39
CA ALA A 110 -8.00 -20.04 7.71
C ALA A 110 -7.76 -21.43 7.09
N TRP A 111 -7.17 -21.47 5.90
CA TRP A 111 -6.79 -22.72 5.25
C TRP A 111 -5.63 -23.42 5.97
N ILE A 112 -4.55 -22.69 6.33
CA ILE A 112 -3.41 -23.26 7.08
C ILE A 112 -3.89 -23.82 8.40
N GLU A 113 -4.66 -23.05 9.16
CA GLU A 113 -5.18 -23.43 10.49
C GLU A 113 -5.94 -24.75 10.42
N LYS A 114 -6.79 -24.90 9.39
CA LYS A 114 -7.56 -26.11 9.14
C LYS A 114 -6.70 -27.29 8.70
N VAL A 115 -5.77 -27.08 7.76
CA VAL A 115 -4.93 -28.17 7.20
C VAL A 115 -3.95 -28.69 8.24
N LEU A 116 -3.44 -27.81 9.10
CA LEU A 116 -2.48 -28.16 10.14
C LEU A 116 -3.16 -28.61 11.44
N ASN A 117 -4.48 -28.46 11.56
CA ASN A 117 -5.22 -28.70 12.80
C ASN A 117 -4.53 -27.98 13.98
N VAL A 118 -4.35 -26.67 13.84
CA VAL A 118 -3.65 -25.85 14.84
C VAL A 118 -4.44 -25.88 16.15
N GLN A 119 -3.76 -26.17 17.24
CA GLN A 119 -4.34 -26.23 18.58
C GLN A 119 -4.17 -24.89 19.29
N PRO A 120 -5.16 -24.48 20.11
CA PRO A 120 -5.06 -23.25 20.89
C PRO A 120 -3.90 -23.32 21.89
N ASP A 121 -3.41 -22.15 22.30
CA ASP A 121 -2.40 -22.05 23.35
C ASP A 121 -3.02 -22.04 24.76
N ASN A 122 -2.17 -22.13 25.78
CA ASN A 122 -2.60 -22.10 27.18
C ASN A 122 -3.22 -20.76 27.61
N LYS A 123 -3.15 -19.72 26.77
CA LYS A 123 -3.71 -18.38 27.00
C LYS A 123 -5.05 -18.18 26.28
N GLY A 124 -5.56 -19.20 25.58
CA GLY A 124 -6.80 -19.15 24.83
C GLY A 124 -6.67 -18.48 23.46
N ASN A 125 -5.45 -18.21 22.97
CA ASN A 125 -5.26 -17.80 21.58
C ASN A 125 -5.46 -19.01 20.66
N ASP A 126 -5.99 -18.77 19.47
CA ASP A 126 -6.29 -19.82 18.48
C ASP A 126 -5.65 -19.49 17.12
N GLY A 127 -5.58 -20.50 16.25
CA GLY A 127 -5.09 -20.37 14.88
C GLY A 127 -3.66 -19.85 14.80
N ILE A 128 -3.39 -18.97 13.83
CA ILE A 128 -2.05 -18.35 13.69
C ILE A 128 -1.65 -17.56 14.94
N ASP A 129 -2.60 -17.03 15.72
CA ASP A 129 -2.31 -16.23 16.91
C ASP A 129 -1.78 -17.05 18.10
N ALA A 130 -1.98 -18.37 18.08
CA ALA A 130 -1.40 -19.33 19.03
C ALA A 130 0.06 -19.67 18.72
N LEU A 131 0.55 -19.35 17.51
CA LEU A 131 1.89 -19.74 17.06
C LEU A 131 2.96 -18.71 17.47
N ALA A 132 4.12 -19.19 17.88
CA ALA A 132 5.33 -18.38 17.97
C ALA A 132 5.75 -17.91 16.57
N GLY A 133 6.16 -16.64 16.43
CA GLY A 133 6.49 -16.06 15.12
C GLY A 133 5.28 -15.58 14.31
N LYS A 134 4.12 -15.43 14.95
CA LYS A 134 2.88 -14.97 14.30
C LYS A 134 2.99 -13.66 13.53
N SER A 135 3.81 -12.70 13.96
CA SER A 135 4.03 -11.46 13.21
C SER A 135 4.71 -11.72 11.87
N THR A 136 5.72 -12.60 11.85
CA THR A 136 6.42 -13.02 10.63
C THR A 136 5.49 -13.80 9.70
N ILE A 137 4.65 -14.70 10.24
CA ILE A 137 3.63 -15.40 9.43
C ILE A 137 2.60 -14.39 8.88
N LYS A 138 2.15 -13.44 9.70
CA LYS A 138 1.19 -12.41 9.28
C LYS A 138 1.75 -11.49 8.19
N SER A 139 3.06 -11.26 8.18
CA SER A 139 3.78 -10.46 7.18
C SER A 139 4.42 -11.31 6.06
N TYR A 140 3.94 -12.52 5.78
CA TYR A 140 4.63 -13.43 4.87
C TYR A 140 4.75 -12.93 3.41
N MET A 141 3.90 -12.01 2.96
CA MET A 141 4.03 -11.37 1.63
C MET A 141 5.06 -10.22 1.60
N GLY A 142 5.59 -9.84 2.77
CA GLY A 142 6.43 -8.66 2.96
C GLY A 142 5.65 -7.35 2.89
N ASP A 143 6.37 -6.25 3.06
CA ASP A 143 5.84 -4.89 3.12
C ASP A 143 6.43 -4.06 1.97
N TYR A 144 5.58 -3.51 1.12
CA TYR A 144 6.03 -2.69 -0.02
C TYR A 144 6.60 -1.33 0.43
N GLN A 145 6.13 -0.79 1.56
CA GLN A 145 6.61 0.48 2.10
C GLN A 145 8.00 0.35 2.70
N LYS A 146 8.35 -0.86 3.18
CA LYS A 146 9.67 -1.16 3.77
C LYS A 146 10.62 -1.89 2.82
N ASN A 147 10.22 -2.08 1.56
CA ASN A 147 10.93 -2.95 0.61
C ASN A 147 11.26 -4.35 1.19
N GLU A 148 10.38 -4.89 2.04
CA GLU A 148 10.54 -6.24 2.59
C GLU A 148 10.02 -7.27 1.58
N ASP A 149 10.83 -8.27 1.26
CA ASP A 149 10.45 -9.39 0.42
C ASP A 149 9.47 -10.35 1.11
N ALA A 150 8.83 -11.21 0.30
CA ALA A 150 8.02 -12.28 0.83
C ALA A 150 8.88 -13.28 1.63
N LEU A 151 8.39 -13.72 2.79
CA LEU A 151 8.98 -14.76 3.61
C LEU A 151 9.10 -16.03 2.79
N SER A 152 10.30 -16.55 2.55
CA SER A 152 10.49 -17.79 1.78
C SER A 152 9.69 -18.97 2.35
N PHE A 153 9.34 -19.93 1.50
CA PHE A 153 8.62 -21.12 1.94
C PHE A 153 9.40 -21.90 3.02
N ASP A 154 10.72 -22.01 2.88
CA ASP A 154 11.56 -22.63 3.91
C ASP A 154 11.52 -21.85 5.22
N GLY A 155 11.48 -20.51 5.15
CA GLY A 155 11.27 -19.64 6.30
C GLY A 155 9.95 -19.94 7.01
N LEU A 156 8.86 -20.06 6.25
CA LEU A 156 7.55 -20.47 6.78
C LEU A 156 7.61 -21.85 7.43
N MET A 157 8.18 -22.84 6.74
CA MET A 157 8.31 -24.21 7.26
C MET A 157 9.13 -24.27 8.53
N ASN A 158 10.22 -23.49 8.62
CA ASN A 158 11.03 -23.38 9.83
C ASN A 158 10.21 -22.86 11.03
N ILE A 159 9.34 -21.88 10.82
CA ILE A 159 8.44 -21.38 11.86
C ILE A 159 7.42 -22.46 12.25
N LEU A 160 6.82 -23.14 11.28
CA LEU A 160 5.85 -24.21 11.54
C LEU A 160 6.48 -25.38 12.32
N HIS A 161 7.69 -25.80 11.96
CA HIS A 161 8.41 -26.86 12.68
C HIS A 161 8.73 -26.50 14.13
N LYS A 162 9.06 -25.22 14.42
CA LYS A 162 9.23 -24.73 15.79
C LYS A 162 7.94 -24.83 16.61
N ASN A 163 6.78 -24.76 15.95
CA ASN A 163 5.46 -24.84 16.57
C ASN A 163 4.82 -26.23 16.49
N ARG A 164 5.59 -27.29 16.19
CA ARG A 164 5.04 -28.66 15.99
C ARG A 164 4.18 -29.19 17.15
N ALA A 165 4.39 -28.72 18.38
CA ALA A 165 3.58 -29.12 19.54
C ALA A 165 2.13 -28.62 19.47
N HIS A 166 1.89 -27.53 18.73
CA HIS A 166 0.57 -26.94 18.49
C HIS A 166 -0.04 -27.39 17.15
N ILE A 167 0.61 -28.30 16.41
CA ILE A 167 0.19 -28.72 15.08
C ILE A 167 -0.24 -30.19 15.15
N GLY A 168 -1.50 -30.47 14.83
CA GLY A 168 -2.07 -31.81 14.93
C GLY A 168 -1.67 -32.77 13.81
N VAL A 169 -0.85 -32.34 12.86
CA VAL A 169 -0.39 -33.14 11.71
C VAL A 169 1.14 -33.24 11.64
N SER A 170 1.65 -34.30 11.03
CA SER A 170 3.09 -34.44 10.81
C SER A 170 3.56 -33.54 9.67
N LEU A 171 4.40 -32.54 9.97
CA LEU A 171 5.04 -31.66 8.98
C LEU A 171 6.16 -32.36 8.18
N SER A 172 6.53 -33.58 8.55
CA SER A 172 7.46 -34.42 7.78
C SER A 172 6.74 -35.26 6.72
N ASP A 173 5.40 -35.24 6.68
CA ASP A 173 4.63 -35.88 5.61
C ASP A 173 4.75 -35.06 4.31
N ASN A 174 5.38 -35.64 3.31
CA ASN A 174 5.53 -35.05 1.98
C ASN A 174 4.20 -34.58 1.37
N LYS A 175 3.09 -35.29 1.61
CA LYS A 175 1.77 -34.88 1.10
C LYS A 175 1.32 -33.56 1.72
N ILE A 176 1.53 -33.38 3.01
CA ILE A 176 1.22 -32.13 3.72
C ILE A 176 2.14 -31.01 3.24
N THR A 177 3.44 -31.26 3.17
CA THR A 177 4.45 -30.27 2.73
C THR A 177 4.22 -29.82 1.29
N SER A 178 3.95 -30.73 0.35
CA SER A 178 3.62 -30.38 -1.04
C SER A 178 2.31 -29.59 -1.13
N ARG A 179 1.30 -29.94 -0.32
CA ARG A 179 0.03 -29.21 -0.27
C ARG A 179 0.21 -27.79 0.28
N LEU A 180 1.00 -27.63 1.35
CA LEU A 180 1.38 -26.32 1.90
C LEU A 180 2.09 -25.48 0.86
N LYS A 181 3.08 -26.04 0.18
CA LYS A 181 3.84 -25.33 -0.86
C LYS A 181 2.92 -24.84 -1.98
N SER A 182 2.06 -25.72 -2.49
CA SER A 182 1.12 -25.37 -3.56
C SER A 182 0.16 -24.26 -3.15
N GLU A 183 -0.39 -24.30 -1.93
CA GLU A 183 -1.31 -23.25 -1.48
C GLU A 183 -0.60 -21.93 -1.20
N TYR A 184 0.60 -22.00 -0.62
CA TYR A 184 1.45 -20.83 -0.39
C TYR A 184 1.80 -20.14 -1.72
N ASP A 185 2.21 -20.90 -2.75
CA ASP A 185 2.52 -20.35 -4.08
C ASP A 185 1.29 -19.76 -4.76
N LYS A 186 0.11 -20.40 -4.62
CA LYS A 186 -1.16 -19.84 -5.11
C LYS A 186 -1.50 -18.52 -4.44
N SER A 187 -1.28 -18.42 -3.13
CA SER A 187 -1.55 -17.20 -2.38
C SER A 187 -0.62 -16.06 -2.82
N LEU A 188 0.68 -16.33 -2.96
CA LEU A 188 1.63 -15.35 -3.47
C LEU A 188 1.36 -14.93 -4.92
N THR A 189 0.86 -15.84 -5.77
CA THR A 189 0.47 -15.49 -7.15
C THR A 189 -0.62 -14.41 -7.18
N ILE A 190 -1.47 -14.35 -6.15
CA ILE A 190 -2.50 -13.30 -5.98
C ILE A 190 -1.91 -12.06 -5.30
N LEU A 191 -1.11 -12.24 -4.25
CA LEU A 191 -0.64 -11.14 -3.41
C LEU A 191 0.50 -10.32 -4.01
N LEU A 192 1.42 -10.93 -4.76
CA LEU A 192 2.58 -10.22 -5.32
C LEU A 192 2.16 -9.15 -6.36
N PRO A 193 1.24 -9.43 -7.31
CA PRO A 193 0.72 -8.38 -8.19
C PRO A 193 0.01 -7.25 -7.44
N ILE A 194 -0.75 -7.57 -6.38
CA ILE A 194 -1.40 -6.56 -5.55
C ILE A 194 -0.36 -5.67 -4.86
N LYS A 195 0.69 -6.28 -4.29
CA LYS A 195 1.81 -5.57 -3.65
C LYS A 195 2.49 -4.60 -4.62
N GLU A 196 2.79 -5.06 -5.83
CA GLU A 196 3.42 -4.24 -6.86
C GLU A 196 2.52 -3.08 -7.30
N ASN A 197 1.22 -3.34 -7.49
CA ASN A 197 0.27 -2.30 -7.86
C ASN A 197 0.06 -1.28 -6.74
N LEU A 198 0.03 -1.71 -5.47
CA LEU A 198 0.01 -0.79 -4.33
C LEU A 198 1.23 0.14 -4.36
N LYS A 199 2.44 -0.41 -4.55
CA LYS A 199 3.67 0.37 -4.66
C LYS A 199 3.64 1.41 -5.79
N LYS A 200 3.19 0.99 -6.98
CA LYS A 200 3.04 1.86 -8.14
C LYS A 200 2.04 3.00 -7.89
N THR A 201 0.91 2.67 -7.26
CA THR A 201 -0.17 3.63 -7.01
C THR A 201 0.24 4.65 -5.97
N ASP A 202 0.90 4.21 -4.90
CA ASP A 202 1.48 5.05 -3.85
C ASP A 202 2.46 6.06 -4.47
N TRP A 203 3.42 5.57 -5.26
CA TRP A 203 4.35 6.43 -5.99
C TRP A 203 3.65 7.42 -6.92
N LEU A 204 2.63 6.97 -7.67
CA LEU A 204 1.90 7.84 -8.60
C LEU A 204 1.12 8.94 -7.86
N ILE A 205 0.50 8.60 -6.73
CA ILE A 205 -0.17 9.57 -5.86
C ILE A 205 0.84 10.63 -5.40
N ASP A 206 2.03 10.23 -4.94
CA ASP A 206 3.08 11.17 -4.54
C ASP A 206 3.47 12.09 -5.70
N GLN A 207 3.71 11.56 -6.89
CA GLN A 207 4.05 12.38 -8.06
C GLN A 207 2.95 13.38 -8.44
N ILE A 208 1.69 12.96 -8.39
CA ILE A 208 0.55 13.85 -8.66
C ILE A 208 0.46 14.93 -7.58
N VAL A 209 0.65 14.57 -6.31
CA VAL A 209 0.62 15.50 -5.18
C VAL A 209 1.77 16.50 -5.28
N TYR A 210 2.99 16.08 -5.59
CA TYR A 210 4.13 16.98 -5.77
C TYR A 210 3.86 18.02 -6.86
N LYS A 211 3.28 17.59 -7.99
CA LYS A 211 2.90 18.48 -9.09
C LYS A 211 1.74 19.41 -8.72
N LEU A 212 0.75 18.89 -7.98
CA LEU A 212 -0.36 19.67 -7.47
C LEU A 212 0.12 20.76 -6.49
N TYR A 213 1.24 20.58 -5.81
CA TYR A 213 1.81 21.58 -4.90
C TYR A 213 2.98 22.36 -5.52
N GLY A 214 3.38 22.04 -6.74
CA GLY A 214 4.46 22.72 -7.46
C GLY A 214 5.85 22.53 -6.83
N LEU A 215 6.10 21.39 -6.17
CA LEU A 215 7.39 21.13 -5.51
C LEU A 215 8.53 21.02 -6.53
N THR A 216 9.69 21.52 -6.17
CA THR A 216 10.93 21.34 -6.95
C THR A 216 11.55 19.96 -6.69
N GLU A 217 12.50 19.55 -7.54
CA GLU A 217 13.24 18.29 -7.36
C GLU A 217 13.98 18.24 -6.02
N GLU A 218 14.53 19.38 -5.57
CA GLU A 218 15.18 19.50 -4.27
C GLU A 218 14.19 19.30 -3.12
N GLU A 219 13.01 19.90 -3.22
CA GLU A 219 11.95 19.75 -2.21
C GLU A 219 11.43 18.31 -2.15
N ILE A 220 11.21 17.68 -3.31
CA ILE A 220 10.81 16.26 -3.41
C ILE A 220 11.84 15.38 -2.73
N LYS A 221 13.14 15.59 -3.01
CA LYS A 221 14.21 14.81 -2.40
C LYS A 221 14.21 14.92 -0.87
N ILE A 222 13.96 16.12 -0.32
CA ILE A 222 13.87 16.34 1.13
C ILE A 222 12.67 15.57 1.72
N VAL A 223 11.55 15.49 1.00
CA VAL A 223 10.38 14.70 1.44
C VAL A 223 10.72 13.22 1.46
N GLU A 224 11.28 12.69 0.37
CA GLU A 224 11.60 11.27 0.24
C GLU A 224 12.69 10.81 1.24
N GLU A 225 13.70 11.63 1.51
CA GLU A 225 14.74 11.33 2.51
C GLU A 225 14.20 11.20 3.94
N ARG A 226 13.07 11.84 4.25
CA ARG A 226 12.42 11.75 5.57
C ARG A 226 11.53 10.54 5.70
N ASP A 227 10.89 10.12 4.62
CA ASP A 227 10.02 8.93 4.60
C ASP A 227 10.85 7.63 4.65
N LEU A 228 12.16 7.70 4.39
CA LEU A 228 13.13 6.60 4.51
C LEU A 228 13.75 6.42 5.92
N LYS A 229 13.49 7.32 6.87
CA LYS A 229 14.01 7.27 8.26
C LYS A 229 13.00 6.67 9.24
#